data_AF-A0A673YXR9-F1
#
_entry.id   AF-A0A673YXR9-F1
#
_cell.length_a   1.000
_cell.length_b   1.000
_cell.length_c   1.000
_cell.angle_alpha   90.00
_cell.angle_beta   90.00
_cell.angle_gamma   90.00
#
_symmetry.space_group_name_H-M   'P 1'
#
loop_
_entity.id
_entity.type
_entity.pdbx_description
1 polymer ?
#
loop_
_entity_poly.entity_id
_entity_poly.type
_entity_poly.pdbx_seq_one_letter_code
_entity_poly.pdbx_strand_id
1 'polypeptide(L)'
;PLLLPPVLSPCWYRAFTFGLTFLLYTSFHLSRKPISIVKSELHKNCSALHELSTAGSRQLPNLHTETDCSWKPFDKSNYKQLLGAMDYSFLCAYAVGMYLSGIIGERLPIRLYLTFGMLMSGLFTCLFGLGRIYNIHNLSFYIFVQVANGLVQTTGWPSVVTCIGNWFGKGRRGLIMGIWNSHTSVGNILGSLIAGYWVSSNWGLSFIVPGLVIAAMGVVCFLFLIEREYCSVTGCVIENKNLFLTDLPTFILIEFSLCLLFAKLVSYTFLFWLPLYITKAAHLDAKKAGELSTLFDVGGIVGGILAGVISDKLGKRATTCAVMLLLAAPTLYGFSMISEFGLGPTIGMLLVCGGLVNGPYALITTAVSADLGTHKSLKGNSRALSTVTAIIDGTGSVGAAIGPLLAGVLSSRGWNQVFYMLMAADFLALMLLLRLVTKELTSANVVKPRSGSTTVE
;
A
#
# COMPACT_ATOMS: atom_id res chain seq x y z
N PRO A 1 31.53 29.14 -20.22
CA PRO A 1 31.38 29.03 -18.75
C PRO A 1 29.93 29.33 -18.33
N LEU A 2 29.03 28.38 -18.61
CA LEU A 2 27.71 28.36 -17.99
C LEU A 2 27.93 28.03 -16.51
N LEU A 3 27.40 28.86 -15.60
CA LEU A 3 27.45 28.60 -14.17
C LEU A 3 26.85 27.23 -13.87
N LEU A 4 27.72 26.25 -13.61
CA LEU A 4 27.36 25.05 -12.88
C LEU A 4 26.87 25.52 -11.49
N PRO A 5 25.65 25.17 -11.07
CA PRO A 5 25.17 25.50 -9.73
C PRO A 5 26.15 24.93 -8.68
N PRO A 6 26.25 25.53 -7.49
CA PRO A 6 27.16 25.06 -6.45
C PRO A 6 26.90 23.58 -6.21
N VAL A 7 27.92 22.75 -6.42
CA VAL A 7 27.82 21.30 -6.31
C VAL A 7 27.35 20.97 -4.89
N LEU A 8 26.06 20.68 -4.75
CA LEU A 8 25.46 20.29 -3.48
C LEU A 8 26.21 19.06 -2.94
N SER A 9 26.41 19.01 -1.62
CA SER A 9 27.12 17.87 -1.02
C SER A 9 26.36 16.56 -1.30
N PRO A 10 27.04 15.40 -1.38
CA PRO A 10 26.37 14.10 -1.58
C PRO A 10 25.28 13.79 -0.53
N CYS A 11 25.35 14.41 0.65
CA CYS A 11 24.33 14.32 1.69
C CYS A 11 23.03 15.05 1.29
N TRP A 12 23.15 16.25 0.74
CA TRP A 12 22.01 17.03 0.26
C TRP A 12 21.23 16.30 -0.83
N TYR A 13 21.91 15.70 -1.80
CA TYR A 13 21.25 14.92 -2.84
C TYR A 13 20.52 13.67 -2.31
N ARG A 14 21.09 12.99 -1.30
CA ARG A 14 20.43 11.86 -0.63
C ARG A 14 19.16 12.31 0.09
N ALA A 15 19.25 13.37 0.89
CA ALA A 15 18.12 13.92 1.63
C ALA A 15 17.01 14.42 0.69
N PHE A 16 17.41 15.13 -0.38
CA PHE A 16 16.50 15.62 -1.40
C PHE A 16 15.79 14.48 -2.14
N THR A 17 16.52 13.47 -2.61
CA THR A 17 15.94 12.32 -3.30
C THR A 17 15.03 11.51 -2.38
N PHE A 18 15.41 11.37 -1.12
CA PHE A 18 14.55 10.77 -0.09
C PHE A 18 13.23 11.52 0.06
N GLY A 19 13.29 12.84 0.31
CA GLY A 19 12.09 13.66 0.49
C GLY A 19 11.22 13.71 -0.76
N LEU A 20 11.83 13.86 -1.95
CA LEU A 20 11.11 13.90 -3.21
C LEU A 20 10.38 12.57 -3.46
N THR A 21 11.08 11.44 -3.46
CA THR A 21 10.44 10.13 -3.70
C THR A 21 9.40 9.77 -2.64
N PHE A 22 9.62 10.17 -1.37
CA PHE A 22 8.62 10.05 -0.32
C PHE A 22 7.32 10.79 -0.70
N LEU A 23 7.42 12.07 -1.10
CA LEU A 23 6.25 12.88 -1.49
C LEU A 23 5.59 12.37 -2.78
N LEU A 24 6.38 11.95 -3.78
CA LEU A 24 5.85 11.35 -5.00
C LEU A 24 5.00 10.12 -4.67
N TYR A 25 5.49 9.24 -3.79
CA TYR A 25 4.76 8.02 -3.46
C TYR A 25 3.61 8.24 -2.47
N THR A 26 3.73 9.20 -1.55
CA THR A 26 2.60 9.71 -0.76
C THR A 26 1.45 10.15 -1.67
N SER A 27 1.74 10.84 -2.77
CA SER A 27 0.70 11.29 -3.71
C SER A 27 -0.06 10.13 -4.36
N PHE A 28 0.61 9.05 -4.77
CA PHE A 28 -0.07 7.85 -5.28
C PHE A 28 -1.05 7.29 -4.25
N HIS A 29 -0.58 7.10 -3.01
CA HIS A 29 -1.40 6.54 -1.93
C HIS A 29 -2.58 7.42 -1.51
N LEU A 30 -2.46 8.73 -1.70
CA LEU A 30 -3.54 9.68 -1.48
C LEU A 30 -4.79 9.36 -2.34
N SER A 31 -4.64 8.75 -3.52
CA SER A 31 -5.77 8.29 -4.35
C SER A 31 -6.36 6.94 -3.98
N ARG A 32 -5.67 6.11 -3.19
CA ARG A 32 -6.07 4.71 -2.96
C ARG A 32 -7.14 4.55 -1.89
N LYS A 33 -7.05 5.33 -0.80
CA LYS A 33 -7.98 5.23 0.34
C LYS A 33 -9.33 5.96 0.18
N PRO A 34 -9.49 7.05 -0.61
CA PRO A 34 -10.78 7.73 -0.78
C PRO A 34 -11.97 6.82 -1.10
N ILE A 35 -11.76 5.77 -1.91
CA ILE A 35 -12.81 4.83 -2.28
C ILE A 35 -13.43 4.11 -1.07
N SER A 36 -12.63 3.80 -0.03
CA SER A 36 -13.15 3.10 1.15
C SER A 36 -14.12 3.95 1.97
N ILE A 37 -13.96 5.27 1.94
CA ILE A 37 -14.85 6.23 2.59
C ILE A 37 -16.07 6.51 1.72
N VAL A 38 -15.87 6.77 0.42
CA VAL A 38 -16.96 7.09 -0.51
C VAL A 38 -17.97 5.93 -0.67
N LYS A 39 -17.56 4.68 -0.46
CA LYS A 39 -18.46 3.50 -0.41
C LYS A 39 -19.69 3.71 0.49
N SER A 40 -19.54 4.42 1.59
CA SER A 40 -20.64 4.72 2.52
C SER A 40 -21.72 5.63 1.94
N GLU A 41 -21.36 6.46 0.95
CA GLU A 41 -22.29 7.35 0.24
C GLU A 41 -22.83 6.73 -1.04
N LEU A 42 -22.08 5.81 -1.67
CA LEU A 42 -22.56 5.06 -2.83
C LEU A 42 -23.77 4.18 -2.47
N HIS A 43 -23.84 3.71 -1.24
CA HIS A 43 -24.98 2.95 -0.73
C HIS A 43 -25.35 3.38 0.70
N LYS A 44 -26.49 4.07 0.85
CA LYS A 44 -26.99 4.57 2.14
C LYS A 44 -28.05 3.62 2.72
N ASN A 45 -28.08 3.47 4.04
CA ASN A 45 -29.13 2.73 4.72
C ASN A 45 -30.36 3.63 4.93
N CYS A 46 -31.30 3.60 3.98
CA CYS A 46 -32.39 4.59 3.90
C CYS A 46 -33.62 4.25 4.76
N SER A 47 -33.49 3.29 5.67
CA SER A 47 -34.56 2.87 6.58
C SER A 47 -35.12 4.04 7.41
N ALA A 48 -34.28 5.01 7.80
CA ALA A 48 -34.70 6.18 8.58
C ALA A 48 -35.53 7.22 7.79
N LEU A 49 -35.36 7.30 6.46
CA LEU A 49 -36.18 8.18 5.60
C LEU A 49 -37.61 7.64 5.46
N HIS A 50 -37.79 6.33 5.59
CA HIS A 50 -39.10 5.69 5.52
C HIS A 50 -39.99 6.07 6.73
N GLU A 51 -39.40 6.27 7.91
CA GLU A 51 -40.15 6.65 9.14
C GLU A 51 -40.58 8.12 9.15
N LEU A 52 -39.78 9.04 8.60
CA LEU A 52 -40.22 10.44 8.43
C LEU A 52 -41.29 10.60 7.34
N SER A 53 -41.24 9.76 6.29
CA SER A 53 -42.19 9.80 5.19
C SER A 53 -43.59 9.29 5.61
N THR A 54 -43.65 8.32 6.52
CA THR A 54 -44.90 7.79 7.07
C THR A 54 -45.52 8.66 8.16
N ALA A 55 -44.71 9.44 8.90
CA ALA A 55 -45.23 10.37 9.90
C ALA A 55 -45.81 11.67 9.31
N GLY A 56 -45.50 11.99 8.04
CA GLY A 56 -45.76 13.31 7.46
C GLY A 56 -46.80 13.42 6.33
N SER A 57 -47.37 12.34 5.77
CA SER A 57 -48.23 12.45 4.58
C SER A 57 -49.71 12.11 4.83
N ARG A 58 -50.49 13.14 5.20
CA ARG A 58 -51.91 13.22 4.81
C ARG A 58 -51.96 13.63 3.33
N GLN A 59 -52.38 12.69 2.48
CA GLN A 59 -52.95 12.85 1.13
C GLN A 59 -52.32 13.92 0.20
N LEU A 60 -51.49 13.47 -0.75
CA LEU A 60 -51.46 14.02 -2.11
C LEU A 60 -51.09 12.89 -3.10
N PRO A 61 -51.87 12.64 -4.17
CA PRO A 61 -51.61 11.55 -5.10
C PRO A 61 -50.60 11.97 -6.19
N ASN A 62 -49.69 11.05 -6.54
CA ASN A 62 -48.78 11.08 -7.70
C ASN A 62 -47.68 12.15 -7.71
N LEU A 63 -46.75 12.06 -6.75
CA LEU A 63 -45.37 12.48 -7.00
C LEU A 63 -44.53 11.19 -7.05
N HIS A 64 -43.90 10.90 -8.20
CA HIS A 64 -42.95 9.80 -8.33
C HIS A 64 -41.89 9.93 -7.24
N THR A 65 -42.00 9.15 -6.18
CA THR A 65 -41.04 9.09 -5.07
C THR A 65 -39.81 8.29 -5.53
N GLU A 66 -39.03 8.88 -6.45
CA GLU A 66 -37.60 8.57 -6.55
C GLU A 66 -36.89 9.15 -5.31
N THR A 67 -37.10 8.54 -4.15
CA THR A 67 -36.12 8.63 -3.06
C THR A 67 -35.01 7.63 -3.33
N ASP A 68 -34.30 7.84 -4.44
CA ASP A 68 -33.14 7.09 -4.90
C ASP A 68 -31.91 7.58 -4.11
N CYS A 69 -31.90 7.25 -2.81
CA CYS A 69 -30.91 7.74 -1.84
C CYS A 69 -29.50 7.15 -2.04
N SER A 70 -29.35 6.14 -2.90
CA SER A 70 -28.10 5.45 -3.21
C SER A 70 -27.68 5.68 -4.67
N TRP A 71 -26.38 5.58 -4.96
CA TRP A 71 -25.85 5.87 -6.28
C TRP A 71 -25.89 4.65 -7.20
N LYS A 72 -26.67 4.68 -8.29
CA LYS A 72 -26.65 3.65 -9.33
C LYS A 72 -25.23 3.50 -9.93
N PRO A 73 -24.68 2.28 -10.09
CA PRO A 73 -25.33 0.96 -9.99
C PRO A 73 -25.22 0.26 -8.61
N PHE A 74 -24.83 0.98 -7.57
CA PHE A 74 -24.61 0.45 -6.21
C PHE A 74 -25.85 0.54 -5.31
N ASP A 75 -27.01 0.84 -5.89
CA ASP A 75 -28.32 0.97 -5.24
C ASP A 75 -28.92 -0.38 -4.84
N LYS A 76 -28.54 -1.46 -5.53
CA LYS A 76 -29.13 -2.79 -5.38
C LYS A 76 -28.56 -3.58 -4.20
N SER A 77 -29.26 -4.66 -3.79
CA SER A 77 -28.85 -5.54 -2.68
C SER A 77 -27.47 -6.19 -2.87
N ASN A 78 -27.00 -6.31 -4.12
CA ASN A 78 -25.67 -6.82 -4.48
C ASN A 78 -24.55 -5.77 -4.39
N TYR A 79 -24.80 -4.57 -3.85
CA TYR A 79 -23.82 -3.48 -3.77
C TYR A 79 -22.48 -3.91 -3.14
N LYS A 80 -22.49 -4.75 -2.10
CA LYS A 80 -21.25 -5.24 -1.46
C LYS A 80 -20.36 -5.99 -2.45
N GLN A 81 -20.96 -6.77 -3.34
CA GLN A 81 -20.22 -7.52 -4.38
C GLN A 81 -19.73 -6.57 -5.48
N LEU A 82 -20.54 -5.58 -5.88
CA LEU A 82 -20.15 -4.60 -6.90
C LEU A 82 -19.00 -3.69 -6.42
N LEU A 83 -19.05 -3.22 -5.18
CA LEU A 83 -17.97 -2.45 -4.55
C LEU A 83 -16.70 -3.29 -4.42
N GLY A 84 -16.83 -4.56 -4.00
CA GLY A 84 -15.71 -5.50 -3.95
C GLY A 84 -15.10 -5.78 -5.33
N ALA A 85 -15.93 -5.92 -6.37
CA ALA A 85 -15.48 -6.11 -7.75
C ALA A 85 -14.72 -4.89 -8.30
N MET A 86 -15.17 -3.69 -7.94
CA MET A 86 -14.49 -2.44 -8.30
C MET A 86 -13.11 -2.33 -7.66
N ASP A 87 -12.97 -2.60 -6.36
CA ASP A 87 -11.65 -2.66 -5.69
C ASP A 87 -10.76 -3.73 -6.33
N TYR A 88 -11.33 -4.92 -6.54
CA TYR A 88 -10.64 -6.06 -7.14
C TYR A 88 -10.11 -5.73 -8.53
N SER A 89 -10.88 -5.02 -9.37
CA SER A 89 -10.46 -4.66 -10.73
C SER A 89 -9.18 -3.82 -10.75
N PHE A 90 -9.07 -2.82 -9.88
CA PHE A 90 -7.86 -2.01 -9.74
C PHE A 90 -6.70 -2.85 -9.22
N LEU A 91 -6.91 -3.61 -8.13
CA LEU A 91 -5.85 -4.34 -7.45
C LEU A 91 -5.32 -5.51 -8.27
N CYS A 92 -6.19 -6.19 -9.02
CA CYS A 92 -5.82 -7.26 -9.95
C CYS A 92 -5.03 -6.70 -11.13
N ALA A 93 -5.50 -5.61 -11.74
CA ALA A 93 -4.76 -4.92 -12.81
C ALA A 93 -3.39 -4.44 -12.33
N TYR A 94 -3.31 -3.87 -11.13
CA TYR A 94 -2.05 -3.50 -10.50
C TYR A 94 -1.15 -4.73 -10.28
N ALA A 95 -1.67 -5.83 -9.75
CA ALA A 95 -0.88 -7.04 -9.50
C ALA A 95 -0.25 -7.61 -10.79
N VAL A 96 -1.03 -7.72 -11.87
CA VAL A 96 -0.53 -8.15 -13.18
C VAL A 96 0.45 -7.14 -13.76
N GLY A 97 0.10 -5.85 -13.70
CA GLY A 97 0.93 -4.77 -14.22
C GLY A 97 2.28 -4.66 -13.52
N MET A 98 2.38 -5.01 -12.23
CA MET A 98 3.64 -4.96 -11.48
C MET A 98 4.71 -5.86 -12.10
N TYR A 99 4.39 -7.09 -12.47
CA TYR A 99 5.35 -8.01 -13.11
C TYR A 99 5.89 -7.43 -14.44
N LEU A 100 5.01 -6.79 -15.22
CA LEU A 100 5.39 -6.13 -16.48
C LEU A 100 6.19 -4.84 -16.23
N SER A 101 5.77 -4.04 -15.25
CA SER A 101 6.37 -2.76 -14.89
C SER A 101 7.80 -2.91 -14.41
N GLY A 102 8.12 -4.00 -13.70
CA GLY A 102 9.50 -4.32 -13.33
C GLY A 102 10.43 -4.37 -14.54
N ILE A 103 10.03 -5.15 -15.56
CA ILE A 103 10.80 -5.35 -16.80
C ILE A 103 10.88 -4.07 -17.64
N ILE A 104 9.77 -3.32 -17.74
CA ILE A 104 9.72 -2.06 -18.49
C ILE A 104 10.57 -0.98 -17.79
N GLY A 105 10.51 -0.91 -16.46
CA GLY A 105 11.28 0.02 -15.64
C GLY A 105 12.79 -0.17 -15.77
N GLU A 106 13.26 -1.35 -16.16
CA GLU A 106 14.67 -1.58 -16.48
C GLU A 106 15.09 -1.03 -17.87
N ARG A 107 14.15 -0.72 -18.75
CA ARG A 107 14.44 -0.31 -20.14
C ARG A 107 14.25 1.18 -20.36
N LEU A 108 13.48 1.83 -19.51
CA LEU A 108 13.15 3.25 -19.62
C LEU A 108 13.89 4.06 -18.55
N PRO A 109 14.26 5.32 -18.84
CA PRO A 109 14.79 6.21 -17.81
C PRO A 109 13.73 6.44 -16.73
N ILE A 110 14.13 6.25 -15.47
CA ILE A 110 13.19 6.19 -14.33
C ILE A 110 12.38 7.48 -14.21
N ARG A 111 13.02 8.63 -14.47
CA ARG A 111 12.36 9.94 -14.48
C ARG A 111 11.17 10.01 -15.42
N LEU A 112 11.34 9.59 -16.68
CA LEU A 112 10.25 9.65 -17.67
C LEU A 112 9.19 8.60 -17.37
N TYR A 113 9.60 7.40 -16.99
CA TYR A 113 8.68 6.30 -16.68
C TYR A 113 7.76 6.62 -15.49
N LEU A 114 8.34 7.15 -14.41
CA LEU A 114 7.60 7.58 -13.22
C LEU A 114 6.69 8.77 -13.54
N THR A 115 7.20 9.78 -14.25
CA THR A 115 6.41 10.97 -14.67
C THR A 115 5.17 10.55 -15.45
N PHE A 116 5.33 9.71 -16.47
CA PHE A 116 4.22 9.23 -17.30
C PHE A 116 3.15 8.55 -16.45
N GLY A 117 3.54 7.60 -15.60
CA GLY A 117 2.57 6.90 -14.77
C GLY A 117 1.88 7.81 -13.75
N MET A 118 2.57 8.81 -13.19
CA MET A 118 1.94 9.81 -12.31
C MET A 118 0.90 10.66 -13.05
N LEU A 119 1.25 11.23 -14.21
CA LEU A 119 0.31 12.04 -14.99
C LEU A 119 -0.93 11.23 -15.40
N MET A 120 -0.73 10.00 -15.89
CA MET A 120 -1.84 9.13 -16.27
C MET A 120 -2.66 8.65 -15.07
N SER A 121 -2.03 8.39 -13.92
CA SER A 121 -2.74 8.03 -12.69
C SER A 121 -3.59 9.19 -12.20
N GLY A 122 -3.07 10.42 -12.27
CA GLY A 122 -3.83 11.63 -11.98
C GLY A 122 -5.05 11.77 -12.90
N LEU A 123 -4.87 11.57 -14.21
CA LEU A 123 -5.95 11.57 -15.20
C LEU A 123 -7.05 10.55 -14.87
N PHE A 124 -6.70 9.27 -14.69
CA PHE A 124 -7.71 8.24 -14.42
C PHE A 124 -8.37 8.40 -13.05
N THR A 125 -7.64 8.88 -12.04
CA THR A 125 -8.23 9.20 -10.73
C THR A 125 -9.24 10.35 -10.86
N CYS A 126 -8.92 11.40 -11.62
CA CYS A 126 -9.87 12.48 -11.92
C CYS A 126 -11.09 11.97 -12.71
N LEU A 127 -10.89 11.10 -13.72
CA LEU A 127 -11.99 10.51 -14.49
C LEU A 127 -12.97 9.76 -13.59
N PHE A 128 -12.49 9.02 -12.59
CA PHE A 128 -13.36 8.35 -11.62
C PHE A 128 -14.28 9.34 -10.90
N GLY A 129 -13.73 10.45 -10.39
CA GLY A 129 -14.48 11.49 -9.72
C GLY A 129 -15.43 12.28 -10.65
N LEU A 130 -15.04 12.49 -11.91
CA LEU A 130 -15.88 13.10 -12.94
C LEU A 130 -17.15 12.29 -13.22
N GLY A 131 -17.16 10.99 -12.91
CA GLY A 131 -18.37 10.17 -12.95
C GLY A 131 -19.52 10.75 -12.10
N ARG A 132 -19.22 11.40 -10.97
CA ARG A 132 -20.23 12.11 -10.17
C ARG A 132 -20.72 13.40 -10.81
N ILE A 133 -19.81 14.16 -11.43
CA ILE A 133 -20.10 15.48 -12.02
C ILE A 133 -20.95 15.33 -13.29
N TYR A 134 -20.61 14.35 -14.13
CA TYR A 134 -21.35 14.04 -15.36
C TYR A 134 -22.49 13.05 -15.19
N ASN A 135 -22.81 12.66 -13.94
CA ASN A 135 -23.90 11.76 -13.60
C ASN A 135 -23.87 10.41 -14.34
N ILE A 136 -22.70 9.77 -14.37
CA ILE A 136 -22.47 8.49 -15.06
C ILE A 136 -22.90 7.33 -14.16
N HIS A 137 -23.93 6.57 -14.56
CA HIS A 137 -24.45 5.41 -13.83
C HIS A 137 -24.07 4.06 -14.47
N ASN A 138 -22.92 3.99 -15.14
CA ASN A 138 -22.46 2.79 -15.85
C ASN A 138 -21.31 2.10 -15.10
N LEU A 139 -21.50 0.84 -14.70
CA LEU A 139 -20.48 0.06 -13.99
C LEU A 139 -19.20 -0.14 -14.81
N SER A 140 -19.33 -0.37 -16.12
CA SER A 140 -18.20 -0.61 -17.02
C SER A 140 -17.27 0.60 -17.10
N PHE A 141 -17.79 1.82 -16.98
CA PHE A 141 -16.98 3.03 -16.89
C PHE A 141 -16.07 2.98 -15.66
N TYR A 142 -16.64 2.73 -14.47
CA TYR A 142 -15.86 2.67 -13.23
C TYR A 142 -14.83 1.54 -13.25
N ILE A 143 -15.18 0.36 -13.77
CA ILE A 143 -14.25 -0.76 -13.90
C ILE A 143 -13.11 -0.42 -14.87
N PHE A 144 -13.41 0.15 -16.04
CA PHE A 144 -12.40 0.52 -17.03
C PHE A 144 -11.40 1.53 -16.44
N VAL A 145 -11.91 2.58 -15.80
CA VAL A 145 -11.07 3.61 -15.16
C VAL A 145 -10.20 3.00 -14.07
N GLN A 146 -10.73 2.09 -13.26
CA GLN A 146 -9.99 1.39 -12.20
C GLN A 146 -8.89 0.47 -12.75
N VAL A 147 -9.18 -0.29 -13.81
CA VAL A 147 -8.18 -1.16 -14.47
C VAL A 147 -7.06 -0.32 -15.08
N ALA A 148 -7.41 0.73 -15.82
CA ALA A 148 -6.44 1.62 -16.44
C ALA A 148 -5.56 2.31 -15.38
N ASN A 149 -6.18 2.85 -14.32
CA ASN A 149 -5.47 3.47 -13.19
C ASN A 149 -4.55 2.46 -12.49
N GLY A 150 -5.03 1.23 -12.26
CA GLY A 150 -4.26 0.14 -11.66
C GLY A 150 -2.98 -0.16 -12.43
N LEU A 151 -3.07 -0.29 -13.76
CA LEU A 151 -1.92 -0.52 -14.63
C LEU A 151 -0.91 0.63 -14.60
N VAL A 152 -1.36 1.88 -14.74
CA VAL A 152 -0.43 3.03 -14.78
C VAL A 152 0.18 3.36 -13.42
N GLN A 153 -0.47 3.03 -12.31
CA GLN A 153 0.12 3.20 -10.98
C GLN A 153 1.28 2.23 -10.70
N THR A 154 1.40 1.13 -11.45
CA THR A 154 2.50 0.16 -11.27
C THR A 154 3.86 0.72 -11.63
N THR A 155 3.95 1.83 -12.39
CA THR A 155 5.23 2.47 -12.69
C THR A 155 5.90 3.06 -11.45
N GLY A 156 5.10 3.35 -10.42
CA GLY A 156 5.53 4.01 -9.20
C GLY A 156 6.54 3.18 -8.41
N TRP A 157 6.11 2.01 -7.90
CA TRP A 157 6.86 1.27 -6.88
C TRP A 157 8.28 0.88 -7.32
N PRO A 158 8.48 0.21 -8.47
CA PRO A 158 9.81 -0.24 -8.87
C PRO A 158 10.76 0.95 -9.09
N SER A 159 10.23 2.05 -9.62
CA SER A 159 10.98 3.29 -9.87
C SER A 159 11.52 3.90 -8.57
N VAL A 160 10.65 4.13 -7.58
CA VAL A 160 11.06 4.84 -6.36
C VAL A 160 11.94 3.99 -5.44
N VAL A 161 11.68 2.68 -5.35
CA VAL A 161 12.54 1.75 -4.60
C VAL A 161 13.90 1.64 -5.26
N THR A 162 13.97 1.61 -6.59
CA THR A 162 15.25 1.60 -7.31
C THR A 162 16.03 2.89 -7.06
N CYS A 163 15.37 4.05 -7.11
CA CYS A 163 16.01 5.33 -6.74
C CYS A 163 16.61 5.27 -5.34
N ILE A 164 15.82 4.91 -4.31
CA ILE A 164 16.29 4.89 -2.92
C ILE A 164 17.34 3.81 -2.68
N GLY A 165 17.17 2.62 -3.25
CA GLY A 165 18.13 1.52 -3.14
C GLY A 165 19.52 1.87 -3.69
N ASN A 166 19.58 2.72 -4.72
CA ASN A 166 20.83 3.17 -5.33
C ASN A 166 21.50 4.32 -4.55
N TRP A 167 20.72 5.15 -3.84
CA TRP A 167 21.24 6.27 -3.03
C TRP A 167 21.71 5.85 -1.64
N PHE A 168 21.12 4.79 -1.07
CA PHE A 168 21.38 4.33 0.31
C PHE A 168 22.00 2.92 0.36
N GLY A 169 23.17 2.82 1.01
CA GLY A 169 23.95 1.59 1.15
C GLY A 169 23.38 0.58 2.17
N LYS A 170 24.12 -0.51 2.43
CA LYS A 170 23.66 -1.69 3.18
C LYS A 170 23.67 -1.57 4.72
N GLY A 171 24.05 -0.43 5.29
CA GLY A 171 24.26 -0.27 6.75
C GLY A 171 22.96 -0.28 7.56
N ARG A 172 22.26 0.86 7.62
CA ARG A 172 20.98 1.04 8.35
C ARG A 172 19.78 1.01 7.41
N ARG A 173 19.77 0.04 6.50
CA ARG A 173 18.80 0.00 5.40
C ARG A 173 17.38 -0.20 5.92
N GLY A 174 17.18 -1.04 6.94
CA GLY A 174 15.86 -1.27 7.55
C GLY A 174 15.26 -0.01 8.15
N LEU A 175 16.01 0.75 8.93
CA LEU A 175 15.56 2.02 9.50
C LEU A 175 15.22 3.05 8.41
N ILE A 176 16.13 3.26 7.46
CA ILE A 176 15.94 4.26 6.39
C ILE A 176 14.72 3.91 5.54
N MET A 177 14.59 2.64 5.15
CA MET A 177 13.47 2.14 4.38
C MET A 177 12.16 2.13 5.19
N GLY A 178 12.21 1.89 6.51
CA GLY A 178 11.04 1.96 7.39
C GLY A 178 10.50 3.39 7.54
N ILE A 179 11.39 4.38 7.72
CA ILE A 179 11.00 5.80 7.70
C ILE A 179 10.45 6.16 6.32
N TRP A 180 11.14 5.77 5.26
CA TRP A 180 10.72 6.10 3.90
C TRP A 180 9.34 5.52 3.57
N ASN A 181 9.10 4.24 3.86
CA ASN A 181 7.83 3.55 3.59
C ASN A 181 6.62 4.16 4.32
N SER A 182 6.86 4.99 5.34
CA SER A 182 5.80 5.74 6.02
C SER A 182 5.00 6.63 5.05
N HIS A 183 5.54 6.93 3.85
CA HIS A 183 4.81 7.60 2.77
C HIS A 183 3.46 6.94 2.46
N THR A 184 3.35 5.61 2.63
CA THR A 184 2.15 4.81 2.33
C THR A 184 1.03 5.19 3.29
N SER A 185 1.32 5.11 4.59
CA SER A 185 0.40 5.51 5.65
C SER A 185 0.09 7.00 5.59
N VAL A 186 1.09 7.87 5.37
CA VAL A 186 0.86 9.32 5.25
C VAL A 186 -0.09 9.62 4.08
N GLY A 187 0.11 8.99 2.93
CA GLY A 187 -0.78 9.14 1.77
C GLY A 187 -2.19 8.66 2.08
N ASN A 188 -2.33 7.50 2.71
CA ASN A 188 -3.62 6.96 3.12
C ASN A 188 -4.36 7.91 4.09
N ILE A 189 -3.67 8.47 5.08
CA ILE A 189 -4.24 9.43 6.04
C ILE A 189 -4.75 10.68 5.29
N LEU A 190 -3.91 11.27 4.44
CA LEU A 190 -4.29 12.46 3.66
C LEU A 190 -5.48 12.17 2.72
N GLY A 191 -5.46 11.02 2.05
CA GLY A 191 -6.57 10.57 1.20
C GLY A 191 -7.85 10.39 2.00
N SER A 192 -7.77 9.85 3.21
CA SER A 192 -8.91 9.71 4.12
C SER A 192 -9.48 11.06 4.54
N LEU A 193 -8.63 12.03 4.90
CA LEU A 193 -9.07 13.36 5.31
C LEU A 193 -9.72 14.13 4.17
N ILE A 194 -9.13 14.09 2.98
CA ILE A 194 -9.69 14.73 1.77
C ILE A 194 -11.04 14.11 1.41
N ALA A 195 -11.14 12.78 1.44
CA ALA A 195 -12.39 12.11 1.17
C ALA A 195 -13.44 12.42 2.25
N GLY A 196 -13.07 12.40 3.52
CA GLY A 196 -13.98 12.73 4.63
C GLY A 196 -14.54 14.16 4.59
N TYR A 197 -13.82 15.10 3.96
CA TYR A 197 -14.31 16.46 3.75
C TYR A 197 -15.36 16.55 2.63
N TRP A 198 -15.16 15.86 1.51
CA TRP A 198 -16.02 15.95 0.33
C TRP A 198 -17.10 14.87 0.23
N VAL A 199 -17.00 13.79 1.02
CA VAL A 199 -17.86 12.60 0.93
C VAL A 199 -19.35 12.94 0.97
N SER A 200 -19.79 13.79 1.90
CA SER A 200 -21.21 14.13 2.09
C SER A 200 -21.77 15.16 1.10
N SER A 201 -20.90 15.98 0.49
CA SER A 201 -21.32 17.08 -0.39
C SER A 201 -21.18 16.69 -1.86
N ASN A 202 -19.95 16.48 -2.32
CA ASN A 202 -19.62 16.07 -3.68
C ASN A 202 -18.47 15.05 -3.64
N TRP A 203 -18.83 13.78 -3.46
CA TRP A 203 -17.85 12.70 -3.38
C TRP A 203 -16.94 12.58 -4.61
N GLY A 204 -17.30 13.16 -5.76
CA GLY A 204 -16.42 13.22 -6.93
C GLY A 204 -15.12 13.99 -6.65
N LEU A 205 -15.18 15.04 -5.82
CA LEU A 205 -14.02 15.82 -5.43
C LEU A 205 -13.05 15.03 -4.54
N SER A 206 -13.54 13.99 -3.84
CA SER A 206 -12.71 13.03 -3.09
C SER A 206 -11.72 12.28 -3.98
N PHE A 207 -11.88 12.31 -5.31
CA PHE A 207 -10.94 11.72 -6.28
C PHE A 207 -10.28 12.76 -7.18
N ILE A 208 -11.01 13.81 -7.58
CA ILE A 208 -10.44 14.87 -8.43
C ILE A 208 -9.29 15.60 -7.72
N VAL A 209 -9.45 15.97 -6.45
CA VAL A 209 -8.39 16.67 -5.70
C VAL A 209 -7.13 15.80 -5.60
N PRO A 210 -7.21 14.52 -5.17
CA PRO A 210 -6.08 13.60 -5.24
C PRO A 210 -5.45 13.46 -6.63
N GLY A 211 -6.27 13.32 -7.67
CA GLY A 211 -5.79 13.14 -9.04
C GLY A 211 -4.98 14.34 -9.53
N LEU A 212 -5.43 15.56 -9.22
CA LEU A 212 -4.68 16.79 -9.53
C LEU A 212 -3.36 16.87 -8.76
N VAL A 213 -3.34 16.48 -7.48
CA VAL A 213 -2.10 16.43 -6.69
C VAL A 213 -1.10 15.43 -7.28
N ILE A 214 -1.55 14.23 -7.69
CA ILE A 214 -0.69 13.24 -8.34
C ILE A 214 -0.12 13.78 -9.65
N ALA A 215 -0.96 14.39 -10.49
CA ALA A 215 -0.51 14.96 -11.76
C ALA A 215 0.51 16.11 -11.55
N ALA A 216 0.27 17.00 -10.60
CA ALA A 216 1.20 18.06 -10.23
C ALA A 216 2.53 17.50 -9.74
N MET A 217 2.50 16.48 -8.87
CA MET A 217 3.71 15.79 -8.43
C MET A 217 4.42 15.04 -9.57
N GLY A 218 3.70 14.61 -10.61
CA GLY A 218 4.28 14.10 -11.85
C GLY A 218 5.11 15.15 -12.59
N VAL A 219 4.66 16.40 -12.65
CA VAL A 219 5.44 17.52 -13.21
C VAL A 219 6.67 17.81 -12.34
N VAL A 220 6.52 17.80 -11.02
CA VAL A 220 7.65 17.96 -10.08
C VAL A 220 8.67 16.83 -10.27
N CYS A 221 8.23 15.58 -10.45
CA CYS A 221 9.09 14.44 -10.76
C CYS A 221 9.90 14.68 -12.04
N PHE A 222 9.25 15.13 -13.12
CA PHE A 222 9.90 15.41 -14.38
C PHE A 222 11.01 16.46 -14.26
N LEU A 223 10.74 17.54 -13.52
CA LEU A 223 11.67 18.66 -13.37
C LEU A 223 12.84 18.33 -12.43
N PHE A 224 12.59 17.58 -11.35
CA PHE A 224 13.52 17.52 -10.22
C PHE A 224 14.05 16.13 -9.86
N LEU A 225 13.49 15.03 -10.37
CA LEU A 225 13.97 13.70 -9.97
C LEU A 225 15.37 13.42 -10.51
N ILE A 226 16.37 13.37 -9.64
CA ILE A 226 17.75 13.06 -10.03
C ILE A 226 17.95 11.55 -9.97
N GLU A 227 18.12 10.95 -11.15
CA GLU A 227 18.51 9.56 -11.29
C GLU A 227 20.02 9.44 -11.09
N ARG A 228 20.44 8.60 -10.14
CA ARG A 228 21.84 8.23 -9.98
C ARG A 228 22.06 6.90 -10.66
N GLU A 229 22.65 6.94 -11.85
CA GLU A 229 23.20 5.74 -12.47
C GLU A 229 24.43 5.30 -11.68
N TYR A 230 24.43 4.06 -11.18
CA TYR A 230 25.59 3.47 -10.50
C TYR A 230 26.84 3.40 -11.43
N CYS A 231 26.65 3.52 -12.75
CA CYS A 231 27.69 3.34 -13.76
C CYS A 231 28.53 4.57 -14.11
N SER A 232 28.19 5.81 -13.69
CA SER A 232 28.94 6.98 -14.21
C SER A 232 30.31 7.22 -13.55
N VAL A 233 30.62 6.58 -12.42
CA VAL A 233 31.87 6.84 -11.66
C VAL A 233 32.91 5.73 -11.83
N THR A 234 32.49 4.53 -12.22
CA THR A 234 33.39 3.41 -12.53
C THR A 234 32.85 2.79 -13.80
N GLY A 235 33.63 2.79 -14.88
CA GLY A 235 33.28 2.25 -16.21
C GLY A 235 32.91 0.77 -16.19
N CYS A 236 31.77 0.45 -15.58
CA CYS A 236 31.22 -0.87 -15.47
C CYS A 236 30.45 -1.12 -16.76
N VAL A 237 31.02 -1.98 -17.60
CA VAL A 237 30.35 -2.53 -18.77
C VAL A 237 29.06 -3.19 -18.30
N ILE A 238 27.93 -2.78 -18.86
CA ILE A 238 26.66 -3.48 -18.70
C ILE A 238 26.84 -4.84 -19.38
N GLU A 239 27.26 -5.85 -18.64
CA GLU A 239 27.06 -7.22 -19.11
C GLU A 239 25.55 -7.45 -19.09
N ASN A 240 24.95 -7.51 -20.28
CA ASN A 240 23.64 -8.11 -20.52
C ASN A 240 23.76 -9.62 -20.24
N LYS A 241 23.98 -9.99 -18.99
CA LYS A 241 23.69 -11.35 -18.56
C LYS A 241 22.18 -11.44 -18.50
N ASN A 242 21.62 -12.28 -19.38
CA ASN A 242 20.25 -12.74 -19.25
C ASN A 242 20.06 -13.13 -17.78
N LEU A 243 19.14 -12.44 -17.10
CA LEU A 243 18.81 -12.69 -15.71
C LEU A 243 18.21 -14.10 -15.62
N PHE A 244 19.06 -15.11 -15.46
CA PHE A 244 18.59 -16.44 -15.15
C PHE A 244 18.20 -16.45 -13.68
N LEU A 245 16.91 -16.69 -13.42
CA LEU A 245 16.30 -16.89 -12.10
C LEU A 245 16.96 -18.04 -11.28
N THR A 246 18.00 -18.69 -11.79
CA THR A 246 18.72 -19.79 -11.13
C THR A 246 19.85 -19.31 -10.20
N ASP A 247 20.38 -18.10 -10.36
CA ASP A 247 21.51 -17.57 -9.55
C ASP A 247 21.08 -16.64 -8.40
N LEU A 248 19.80 -16.30 -8.34
CA LEU A 248 19.21 -15.57 -7.21
C LEU A 248 18.93 -16.56 -6.07
N PRO A 249 18.90 -16.15 -4.78
CA PRO A 249 18.27 -16.96 -3.74
C PRO A 249 16.76 -17.02 -3.96
N THR A 250 16.34 -17.67 -5.05
CA THR A 250 14.98 -17.68 -5.60
C THR A 250 13.99 -18.26 -4.61
N PHE A 251 14.41 -19.25 -3.82
CA PHE A 251 13.59 -19.75 -2.71
C PHE A 251 13.31 -18.66 -1.66
N ILE A 252 14.29 -17.83 -1.30
CA ILE A 252 14.10 -16.73 -0.33
C ILE A 252 13.18 -15.66 -0.92
N LEU A 253 13.37 -15.33 -2.20
CA LEU A 253 12.49 -14.41 -2.92
C LEU A 253 11.03 -14.89 -2.89
N ILE A 254 10.79 -16.17 -3.21
CA ILE A 254 9.46 -16.77 -3.24
C ILE A 254 8.84 -16.77 -1.84
N GLU A 255 9.59 -17.18 -0.80
CA GLU A 255 9.09 -17.21 0.58
C GLU A 255 8.64 -15.82 1.06
N PHE A 256 9.46 -14.78 0.85
CA PHE A 256 9.08 -13.42 1.20
C PHE A 256 7.93 -12.87 0.33
N SER A 257 7.89 -13.23 -0.95
CA SER A 257 6.80 -12.81 -1.86
C SER A 257 5.46 -13.43 -1.45
N LEU A 258 5.44 -14.72 -1.11
CA LEU A 258 4.24 -15.41 -0.63
C LEU A 258 3.85 -14.97 0.78
N CYS A 259 4.82 -14.71 1.67
CA CYS A 259 4.53 -14.09 2.96
C CYS A 259 3.88 -12.71 2.77
N LEU A 260 4.40 -11.90 1.85
CA LEU A 260 3.84 -10.58 1.55
C LEU A 260 2.44 -10.66 0.94
N LEU A 261 2.12 -11.70 0.16
CA LEU A 261 0.76 -11.95 -0.33
C LEU A 261 -0.24 -11.94 0.84
N PHE A 262 0.01 -12.76 1.86
CA PHE A 262 -0.90 -12.84 3.01
C PHE A 262 -0.84 -11.59 3.90
N ALA A 263 0.35 -11.03 4.15
CA ALA A 263 0.45 -9.81 4.96
C ALA A 263 -0.25 -8.61 4.30
N LYS A 264 -0.12 -8.46 2.98
CA LYS A 264 -0.79 -7.38 2.22
C LYS A 264 -2.29 -7.66 2.09
N LEU A 265 -2.72 -8.92 2.02
CA LEU A 265 -4.14 -9.31 2.11
C LEU A 265 -4.78 -8.76 3.39
N VAL A 266 -4.14 -8.98 4.55
CA VAL A 266 -4.64 -8.51 5.84
C VAL A 266 -4.66 -6.98 5.90
N SER A 267 -3.53 -6.34 5.56
CA SER A 267 -3.39 -4.87 5.55
C SER A 267 -4.44 -4.20 4.64
N TYR A 268 -4.62 -4.68 3.42
CA TYR A 268 -5.55 -4.07 2.46
C TYR A 268 -7.01 -4.36 2.77
N THR A 269 -7.32 -5.50 3.40
CA THR A 269 -8.67 -5.74 3.93
C THR A 269 -9.03 -4.69 4.98
N PHE A 270 -8.12 -4.40 5.92
CA PHE A 270 -8.30 -3.30 6.88
C PHE A 270 -8.41 -1.95 6.16
N LEU A 271 -7.51 -1.65 5.22
CA LEU A 271 -7.53 -0.38 4.48
C LEU A 271 -8.87 -0.06 3.80
N PHE A 272 -9.50 -1.07 3.18
CA PHE A 272 -10.73 -0.89 2.41
C PHE A 272 -12.03 -1.12 3.18
N TRP A 273 -12.01 -1.93 4.24
CA TRP A 273 -13.23 -2.33 4.95
C TRP A 273 -13.30 -1.84 6.39
N LEU A 274 -12.20 -1.38 7.00
CA LEU A 274 -12.20 -0.87 8.37
C LEU A 274 -13.16 0.31 8.57
N PRO A 275 -13.21 1.36 7.71
CA PRO A 275 -14.16 2.45 7.89
C PRO A 275 -15.61 1.95 7.86
N LEU A 276 -15.93 1.06 6.93
CA LEU A 276 -17.26 0.49 6.79
C LEU A 276 -17.64 -0.39 8.00
N TYR A 277 -16.68 -1.15 8.54
CA TYR A 277 -16.87 -1.91 9.77
C TYR A 277 -17.20 -0.99 10.94
N ILE A 278 -16.41 0.07 11.17
CA ILE A 278 -16.61 1.04 12.26
C ILE A 278 -17.97 1.75 12.13
N THR A 279 -18.34 2.20 10.93
CA THR A 279 -19.65 2.81 10.66
C THR A 279 -20.79 1.87 11.06
N LYS A 280 -20.67 0.56 10.77
CA LYS A 280 -21.72 -0.42 11.07
C LYS A 280 -21.73 -0.88 12.53
N ALA A 281 -20.56 -1.05 13.13
CA ALA A 281 -20.42 -1.57 14.49
C ALA A 281 -20.70 -0.50 15.55
N ALA A 282 -20.22 0.73 15.33
CA ALA A 282 -20.33 1.82 16.29
C ALA A 282 -21.43 2.86 15.94
N HIS A 283 -22.20 2.61 14.87
CA HIS A 283 -23.22 3.54 14.35
C HIS A 283 -22.71 4.98 14.13
N LEU A 284 -21.41 5.11 13.82
CA LEU A 284 -20.76 6.40 13.55
C LEU A 284 -21.01 6.84 12.11
N ASP A 285 -21.03 8.16 11.90
CA ASP A 285 -21.07 8.71 10.54
C ASP A 285 -19.82 8.33 9.73
N ALA A 286 -19.94 8.38 8.41
CA ALA A 286 -18.87 8.02 7.49
C ALA A 286 -17.58 8.84 7.72
N LYS A 287 -17.74 10.11 8.08
CA LYS A 287 -16.64 11.03 8.36
C LYS A 287 -15.83 10.60 9.59
N LYS A 288 -16.47 10.41 10.75
CA LYS A 288 -15.75 9.99 11.98
C LYS A 288 -15.20 8.58 11.84
N ALA A 289 -15.90 7.67 11.18
CA ALA A 289 -15.38 6.32 10.92
C ALA A 289 -14.12 6.35 10.02
N GLY A 290 -14.13 7.21 9.00
CA GLY A 290 -12.96 7.49 8.16
C GLY A 290 -11.78 8.04 8.97
N GLU A 291 -12.01 9.06 9.78
CA GLU A 291 -11.00 9.66 10.66
C GLU A 291 -10.45 8.64 11.67
N LEU A 292 -11.30 7.86 12.33
CA LEU A 292 -10.88 6.83 13.28
C LEU A 292 -10.03 5.74 12.60
N SER A 293 -10.38 5.35 11.37
CA SER A 293 -9.60 4.37 10.59
C SER A 293 -8.18 4.83 10.27
N THR A 294 -7.89 6.13 10.29
CA THR A 294 -6.52 6.65 10.03
C THR A 294 -5.54 6.27 11.14
N LEU A 295 -6.02 5.95 12.34
CA LEU A 295 -5.17 5.50 13.44
C LEU A 295 -4.49 4.17 13.14
N PHE A 296 -5.11 3.31 12.33
CA PHE A 296 -4.45 2.11 11.81
C PHE A 296 -3.22 2.44 10.96
N ASP A 297 -3.30 3.48 10.13
CA ASP A 297 -2.16 3.95 9.33
C ASP A 297 -1.08 4.59 10.22
N VAL A 298 -1.46 5.35 11.26
CA VAL A 298 -0.53 5.91 12.26
C VAL A 298 0.22 4.80 12.98
N GLY A 299 -0.49 3.77 13.43
CA GLY A 299 0.12 2.56 13.98
C GLY A 299 1.11 1.94 12.99
N GLY A 300 0.74 1.88 11.71
CA GLY A 300 1.59 1.36 10.65
C GLY A 300 2.89 2.13 10.41
N ILE A 301 2.90 3.46 10.57
CA ILE A 301 4.12 4.28 10.53
C ILE A 301 5.08 3.82 11.62
N VAL A 302 4.58 3.75 12.86
CA VAL A 302 5.38 3.33 14.02
C VAL A 302 5.87 1.89 13.85
N GLY A 303 4.98 0.98 13.43
CA GLY A 303 5.31 -0.42 13.19
C GLY A 303 6.36 -0.63 12.11
N GLY A 304 6.27 0.08 10.99
CA GLY A 304 7.25 0.01 9.90
C GLY A 304 8.64 0.48 10.32
N ILE A 305 8.71 1.59 11.07
CA ILE A 305 9.98 2.10 11.61
C ILE A 305 10.56 1.12 12.64
N LEU A 306 9.74 0.62 13.57
CA LEU A 306 10.17 -0.33 14.59
C LEU A 306 10.67 -1.65 13.96
N ALA A 307 9.93 -2.19 12.98
CA ALA A 307 10.36 -3.37 12.24
C ALA A 307 11.72 -3.15 11.54
N GLY A 308 11.92 -1.98 10.95
CA GLY A 308 13.18 -1.56 10.36
C GLY A 308 14.33 -1.51 11.38
N VAL A 309 14.12 -0.87 12.52
CA VAL A 309 15.12 -0.73 13.60
C VAL A 309 15.46 -2.08 14.22
N ILE A 310 14.46 -2.87 14.59
CA ILE A 310 14.63 -4.17 15.25
C ILE A 310 15.38 -5.11 14.31
N SER A 311 14.97 -5.18 13.04
CA SER A 311 15.61 -6.06 12.08
C SER A 311 17.03 -5.64 11.71
N ASP A 312 17.35 -4.33 11.68
CA ASP A 312 18.71 -3.84 11.52
C ASP A 312 19.59 -4.19 12.72
N LYS A 313 19.07 -4.04 13.96
CA LYS A 313 19.81 -4.38 15.18
C LYS A 313 20.08 -5.88 15.32
N LEU A 314 19.09 -6.70 14.99
CA LEU A 314 19.19 -8.15 15.10
C LEU A 314 19.90 -8.79 13.89
N GLY A 315 19.94 -8.11 12.75
CA GLY A 315 20.36 -8.70 11.47
C GLY A 315 19.44 -9.81 10.98
N LYS A 316 18.20 -9.86 11.47
CA LYS A 316 17.23 -10.94 11.26
C LYS A 316 15.92 -10.38 10.71
N ARG A 317 15.78 -10.39 9.38
CA ARG A 317 14.61 -9.82 8.69
C ARG A 317 13.40 -10.72 8.85
N ALA A 318 13.57 -12.03 8.61
CA ALA A 318 12.47 -12.99 8.66
C ALA A 318 11.91 -13.16 10.07
N THR A 319 12.79 -13.26 11.08
CA THR A 319 12.42 -13.38 12.49
C THR A 319 11.62 -12.17 12.96
N THR A 320 12.01 -10.95 12.56
CA THR A 320 11.28 -9.73 12.91
C THR A 320 9.86 -9.76 12.33
N CYS A 321 9.71 -10.10 11.05
CA CYS A 321 8.38 -10.26 10.44
C CYS A 321 7.55 -11.34 11.13
N ALA A 322 8.14 -12.50 11.41
CA ALA A 322 7.45 -13.63 12.02
C ALA A 322 6.91 -13.32 13.42
N VAL A 323 7.70 -12.65 14.27
CA VAL A 323 7.24 -12.24 15.61
C VAL A 323 6.08 -11.25 15.51
N MET A 324 6.16 -10.27 14.61
CA MET A 324 5.08 -9.29 14.45
C MET A 324 3.79 -9.95 13.91
N LEU A 325 3.90 -10.86 12.93
CA LEU A 325 2.75 -11.61 12.39
C LEU A 325 2.11 -12.54 13.44
N LEU A 326 2.94 -13.21 14.25
CA LEU A 326 2.47 -14.07 15.34
C LEU A 326 1.65 -13.28 16.36
N LEU A 327 2.07 -12.05 16.68
CA LEU A 327 1.35 -11.15 17.59
C LEU A 327 0.14 -10.49 16.91
N ALA A 328 0.16 -10.29 15.60
CA ALA A 328 -0.94 -9.69 14.86
C ALA A 328 -2.21 -10.54 14.94
N ALA A 329 -2.12 -11.84 14.67
CA ALA A 329 -3.27 -12.75 14.63
C ALA A 329 -4.21 -12.67 15.86
N PRO A 330 -3.74 -12.81 17.12
CA PRO A 330 -4.61 -12.66 18.29
C PRO A 330 -5.08 -11.22 18.49
N THR A 331 -4.27 -10.22 18.13
CA THR A 331 -4.63 -8.81 18.26
C THR A 331 -5.78 -8.43 17.32
N LEU A 332 -5.81 -8.98 16.11
CA LEU A 332 -6.89 -8.74 15.14
C LEU A 332 -8.26 -9.22 15.63
N TYR A 333 -8.31 -10.39 16.26
CA TYR A 333 -9.54 -10.87 16.90
C TYR A 333 -9.85 -10.12 18.20
N GLY A 334 -8.81 -9.81 18.98
CA GLY A 334 -8.94 -8.96 20.16
C GLY A 334 -9.57 -7.60 19.84
N PHE A 335 -9.29 -7.02 18.67
CA PHE A 335 -9.89 -5.76 18.23
C PHE A 335 -11.42 -5.84 18.12
N SER A 336 -11.99 -6.94 17.62
CA SER A 336 -13.45 -7.06 17.50
C SER A 336 -14.15 -7.11 18.86
N MET A 337 -13.49 -7.65 19.89
CA MET A 337 -14.03 -7.72 21.24
C MET A 337 -13.77 -6.43 22.04
N ILE A 338 -12.54 -5.91 21.96
CA ILE A 338 -12.08 -4.79 22.80
C ILE A 338 -12.68 -3.45 22.31
N SER A 339 -13.00 -3.34 21.02
CA SER A 339 -13.60 -2.11 20.47
C SER A 339 -15.02 -1.82 21.00
N GLU A 340 -15.71 -2.83 21.54
CA GLU A 340 -17.04 -2.66 22.15
C GLU A 340 -16.99 -1.93 23.51
N PHE A 341 -15.83 -1.91 24.19
CA PHE A 341 -15.67 -1.24 25.49
C PHE A 341 -15.50 0.28 25.40
N GLY A 342 -15.53 0.84 24.19
CA GLY A 342 -15.56 2.28 23.95
C GLY A 342 -14.41 2.80 23.09
N LEU A 343 -14.36 4.13 22.97
CA LEU A 343 -13.48 4.81 22.02
C LEU A 343 -11.98 4.66 22.36
N GLY A 344 -11.61 4.78 23.64
CA GLY A 344 -10.21 4.66 24.09
C GLY A 344 -9.58 3.30 23.75
N PRO A 345 -10.20 2.17 24.16
CA PRO A 345 -9.75 0.84 23.78
C PRO A 345 -9.71 0.62 22.26
N THR A 346 -10.69 1.14 21.51
CA THR A 346 -10.70 1.11 20.04
C THR A 346 -9.47 1.80 19.44
N ILE A 347 -9.15 3.01 19.90
CA ILE A 347 -7.97 3.77 19.47
C ILE A 347 -6.69 2.98 19.74
N GLY A 348 -6.54 2.45 20.95
CA GLY A 348 -5.37 1.66 21.34
C GLY A 348 -5.18 0.43 20.46
N MET A 349 -6.26 -0.33 20.23
CA MET A 349 -6.20 -1.53 19.39
C MET A 349 -5.93 -1.21 17.92
N LEU A 350 -6.47 -0.12 17.37
CA LEU A 350 -6.17 0.30 15.99
C LEU A 350 -4.69 0.61 15.79
N LEU A 351 -4.07 1.30 16.74
CA LEU A 351 -2.63 1.61 16.70
C LEU A 351 -1.78 0.32 16.78
N VAL A 352 -2.13 -0.61 17.67
CA VAL A 352 -1.40 -1.88 17.83
C VAL A 352 -1.59 -2.79 16.61
N CYS A 353 -2.82 -2.98 16.13
CA CYS A 353 -3.11 -3.72 14.90
C CYS A 353 -2.36 -3.11 13.71
N GLY A 354 -2.42 -1.79 13.56
CA GLY A 354 -1.73 -1.06 12.51
C GLY A 354 -0.22 -1.31 12.53
N GLY A 355 0.39 -1.25 13.71
CA GLY A 355 1.82 -1.47 13.88
C GLY A 355 2.25 -2.91 13.57
N LEU A 356 1.52 -3.90 14.09
CA LEU A 356 1.85 -5.31 13.92
C LEU A 356 1.62 -5.80 12.49
N VAL A 357 0.54 -5.36 11.84
CA VAL A 357 0.20 -5.77 10.47
C VAL A 357 1.07 -5.06 9.43
N ASN A 358 1.24 -3.73 9.54
CA ASN A 358 1.97 -2.97 8.52
C ASN A 358 3.50 -3.05 8.68
N GLY A 359 4.02 -3.46 9.84
CA GLY A 359 5.46 -3.63 10.05
C GLY A 359 6.11 -4.65 9.11
N PRO A 360 5.65 -5.92 9.10
CA PRO A 360 6.11 -6.94 8.14
C PRO A 360 5.92 -6.52 6.69
N TYR A 361 4.76 -5.94 6.37
CA TYR A 361 4.48 -5.40 5.04
C TYR A 361 5.53 -4.36 4.62
N ALA A 362 5.82 -3.37 5.47
CA ALA A 362 6.80 -2.34 5.21
C ALA A 362 8.21 -2.92 5.05
N LEU A 363 8.60 -3.82 5.95
CA LEU A 363 9.96 -4.38 5.97
C LEU A 363 10.25 -5.24 4.73
N ILE A 364 9.29 -6.06 4.31
CA ILE A 364 9.45 -6.97 3.16
C ILE A 364 9.47 -6.18 1.85
N THR A 365 8.51 -5.27 1.66
CA THR A 365 8.38 -4.49 0.42
C THR A 365 9.58 -3.58 0.18
N THR A 366 10.25 -3.12 1.24
CA THR A 366 11.36 -2.17 1.10
C THR A 366 12.73 -2.80 1.36
N ALA A 367 13.08 -3.04 2.63
CA ALA A 367 14.41 -3.46 3.01
C ALA A 367 14.78 -4.83 2.43
N VAL A 368 13.88 -5.82 2.53
CA VAL A 368 14.12 -7.16 1.98
C VAL A 368 14.21 -7.13 0.45
N SER A 369 13.30 -6.40 -0.21
CA SER A 369 13.34 -6.22 -1.67
C SER A 369 14.64 -5.58 -2.13
N ALA A 370 15.13 -4.56 -1.41
CA ALA A 370 16.41 -3.93 -1.69
C ALA A 370 17.61 -4.83 -1.39
N ASP A 371 17.56 -5.64 -0.33
CA ASP A 371 18.63 -6.60 0.01
C ASP A 371 18.75 -7.71 -1.04
N LEU A 372 17.61 -8.25 -1.51
CA LEU A 372 17.56 -9.24 -2.58
C LEU A 372 17.94 -8.65 -3.93
N GLY A 373 17.45 -7.46 -4.27
CA GLY A 373 17.75 -6.77 -5.53
C GLY A 373 19.18 -6.25 -5.64
N THR A 374 19.91 -6.15 -4.51
CA THR A 374 21.34 -5.77 -4.49
C THR A 374 22.24 -6.91 -4.00
N HIS A 375 21.78 -8.16 -4.15
CA HIS A 375 22.52 -9.36 -3.79
C HIS A 375 23.80 -9.51 -4.64
N LYS A 376 24.82 -10.20 -4.11
CA LYS A 376 26.13 -10.35 -4.79
C LYS A 376 26.01 -11.05 -6.15
N SER A 377 25.03 -11.93 -6.33
CA SER A 377 24.78 -12.61 -7.61
C SER A 377 24.20 -11.68 -8.69
N LEU A 378 23.67 -10.51 -8.30
CA LEU A 378 23.17 -9.47 -9.20
C LEU A 378 24.19 -8.33 -9.42
N LYS A 379 25.44 -8.50 -8.97
CA LYS A 379 26.47 -7.47 -9.06
C LYS A 379 26.78 -7.16 -10.53
N GLY A 380 26.57 -5.90 -10.94
CA GLY A 380 26.72 -5.45 -12.34
C GLY A 380 25.38 -5.21 -13.05
N ASN A 381 24.27 -5.76 -12.55
CA ASN A 381 22.93 -5.45 -13.03
C ASN A 381 22.23 -4.50 -12.05
N SER A 382 22.53 -3.20 -12.16
CA SER A 382 21.92 -2.15 -11.33
C SER A 382 20.41 -2.01 -11.52
N ARG A 383 19.85 -2.61 -12.58
CA ARG A 383 18.43 -2.54 -12.93
C ARG A 383 17.61 -3.72 -12.38
N ALA A 384 18.25 -4.85 -12.04
CA ALA A 384 17.60 -6.03 -11.44
C ALA A 384 16.81 -5.75 -10.14
N LEU A 385 17.15 -4.66 -9.43
CA LEU A 385 16.39 -4.20 -8.27
C LEU A 385 14.93 -3.87 -8.61
N SER A 386 14.67 -3.30 -9.79
CA SER A 386 13.32 -3.01 -10.28
C SER A 386 12.51 -4.30 -10.42
N THR A 387 13.07 -5.31 -11.09
CA THR A 387 12.40 -6.60 -11.28
C THR A 387 12.17 -7.35 -9.97
N VAL A 388 13.16 -7.43 -9.08
CA VAL A 388 12.99 -8.11 -7.78
C VAL A 388 11.90 -7.44 -6.94
N THR A 389 11.90 -6.11 -6.90
CA THR A 389 10.89 -5.33 -6.18
C THR A 389 9.49 -5.54 -6.79
N ALA A 390 9.41 -5.58 -8.12
CA ALA A 390 8.18 -5.83 -8.85
C ALA A 390 7.61 -7.23 -8.61
N ILE A 391 8.45 -8.28 -8.55
CA ILE A 391 8.01 -9.65 -8.25
C ILE A 391 7.43 -9.73 -6.84
N ILE A 392 8.13 -9.15 -5.85
CA ILE A 392 7.70 -9.15 -4.45
C ILE A 392 6.37 -8.40 -4.31
N ASP A 393 6.30 -7.14 -4.74
CA ASP A 393 5.10 -6.33 -4.57
C ASP A 393 3.96 -6.77 -5.50
N GLY A 394 4.25 -7.30 -6.69
CA GLY A 394 3.26 -7.92 -7.58
C GLY A 394 2.57 -9.11 -6.92
N THR A 395 3.35 -10.03 -6.34
CA THR A 395 2.83 -11.18 -5.58
C THR A 395 2.05 -10.73 -4.35
N GLY A 396 2.56 -9.73 -3.63
CA GLY A 396 1.84 -9.07 -2.54
C GLY A 396 0.48 -8.53 -2.98
N SER A 397 0.43 -7.87 -4.14
CA SER A 397 -0.76 -7.22 -4.67
C SER A 397 -1.86 -8.20 -5.10
N VAL A 398 -1.50 -9.45 -5.43
CA VAL A 398 -2.48 -10.53 -5.61
C VAL A 398 -3.28 -10.73 -4.30
N GLY A 399 -2.59 -10.81 -3.17
CA GLY A 399 -3.23 -10.91 -1.86
C GLY A 399 -4.06 -9.68 -1.51
N ALA A 400 -3.56 -8.50 -1.85
CA ALA A 400 -4.30 -7.24 -1.73
C ALA A 400 -5.61 -7.24 -2.51
N ALA A 401 -5.67 -7.88 -3.68
CA ALA A 401 -6.90 -8.02 -4.47
C ALA A 401 -7.85 -9.05 -3.86
N ILE A 402 -7.33 -10.19 -3.40
CA ILE A 402 -8.11 -11.31 -2.85
C ILE A 402 -8.78 -10.90 -1.53
N GLY A 403 -8.09 -10.21 -0.62
CA GLY A 403 -8.59 -9.89 0.72
C GLY A 403 -9.91 -9.12 0.75
N PRO A 404 -9.98 -7.90 0.17
CA PRO A 404 -11.20 -7.11 0.09
C PRO A 404 -12.35 -7.83 -0.64
N LEU A 405 -12.05 -8.62 -1.67
CA LEU A 405 -13.05 -9.41 -2.38
C LEU A 405 -13.67 -10.47 -1.46
N LEU A 406 -12.82 -11.26 -0.77
CA LEU A 406 -13.28 -12.25 0.20
C LEU A 406 -14.00 -11.60 1.38
N ALA A 407 -13.52 -10.47 1.89
CA ALA A 407 -14.20 -9.71 2.95
C ALA A 407 -15.61 -9.25 2.52
N GLY A 408 -15.78 -8.84 1.25
CA GLY A 408 -17.10 -8.50 0.71
C GLY A 408 -18.07 -9.67 0.71
N VAL A 409 -17.61 -10.87 0.34
CA VAL A 409 -18.41 -12.09 0.36
C VAL A 409 -18.68 -12.54 1.80
N LEU A 410 -17.66 -12.62 2.65
CA LEU A 410 -17.76 -13.14 4.01
C LEU A 410 -18.52 -12.21 4.95
N SER A 411 -18.43 -10.89 4.77
CA SER A 411 -19.18 -9.90 5.57
C SER A 411 -20.70 -9.98 5.38
N SER A 412 -21.19 -10.72 4.38
CA SER A 412 -22.62 -11.04 4.27
C SER A 412 -23.09 -12.06 5.32
N ARG A 413 -22.18 -12.91 5.81
CA ARG A 413 -22.44 -13.96 6.82
C ARG A 413 -22.07 -13.52 8.24
N GLY A 414 -21.51 -12.32 8.41
CA GLY A 414 -21.09 -11.74 9.69
C GLY A 414 -19.61 -11.36 9.72
N TRP A 415 -19.25 -10.37 10.54
CA TRP A 415 -17.88 -9.83 10.60
C TRP A 415 -16.87 -10.79 11.23
N ASN A 416 -17.29 -11.69 12.11
CA ASN A 416 -16.42 -12.71 12.71
C ASN A 416 -15.74 -13.60 11.65
N GLN A 417 -16.45 -13.90 10.56
CA GLN A 417 -15.88 -14.68 9.44
C GLN A 417 -14.75 -13.94 8.73
N VAL A 418 -14.85 -12.61 8.66
CA VAL A 418 -13.77 -11.76 8.11
C VAL A 418 -12.55 -11.83 9.03
N PHE A 419 -12.73 -11.71 10.35
CA PHE A 419 -11.60 -11.81 11.30
C PHE A 419 -10.93 -13.19 11.27
N TYR A 420 -11.69 -14.29 11.19
CA TYR A 420 -11.11 -15.64 11.05
C TYR A 420 -10.30 -15.81 9.76
N MET A 421 -10.77 -15.25 8.64
CA MET A 421 -10.00 -15.22 7.40
C MET A 421 -8.67 -14.48 7.57
N LEU A 422 -8.67 -13.36 8.29
CA LEU A 422 -7.45 -12.56 8.52
C LEU A 422 -6.45 -13.30 9.41
N MET A 423 -6.91 -13.94 10.48
CA MET A 423 -6.06 -14.80 11.33
C MET A 423 -5.46 -15.96 10.54
N ALA A 424 -6.25 -16.61 9.68
CA ALA A 424 -5.76 -17.70 8.85
C ALA A 424 -4.69 -17.22 7.85
N ALA A 425 -4.85 -16.03 7.28
CA ALA A 425 -3.85 -15.42 6.41
C ALA A 425 -2.53 -15.15 7.16
N ASP A 426 -2.58 -14.54 8.35
CA ASP A 426 -1.37 -14.31 9.17
C ASP A 426 -0.66 -15.61 9.55
N PHE A 427 -1.42 -16.65 9.90
CA PHE A 427 -0.88 -17.97 10.18
C PHE A 427 -0.16 -18.59 8.97
N LEU A 428 -0.76 -18.51 7.77
CA LEU A 428 -0.13 -18.98 6.54
C LEU A 428 1.14 -18.18 6.20
N ALA A 429 1.12 -16.86 6.41
CA ALA A 429 2.29 -16.00 6.25
C ALA A 429 3.45 -16.45 7.16
N LEU A 430 3.13 -16.77 8.42
CA LEU A 430 4.10 -17.24 9.41
C LEU A 430 4.70 -18.60 9.01
N MET A 431 3.87 -19.54 8.55
CA MET A 431 4.34 -20.86 8.10
C MET A 431 5.35 -20.76 6.95
N LEU A 432 5.10 -19.85 5.99
CA LEU A 432 5.98 -19.61 4.85
C LEU A 432 7.36 -19.04 5.25
N LEU A 433 7.43 -18.30 6.36
CA LEU A 433 8.70 -17.77 6.87
C LEU A 433 9.45 -18.74 7.79
N LEU A 434 8.83 -19.84 8.23
CA LEU A 434 9.38 -20.70 9.28
C LEU A 434 10.78 -21.23 8.94
N ARG A 435 11.03 -21.65 7.69
CA ARG A 435 12.35 -22.12 7.24
C ARG A 435 13.42 -21.01 7.32
N LEU A 436 13.06 -19.77 6.98
CA LEU A 436 13.97 -18.63 7.06
C LEU A 436 14.27 -18.27 8.52
N VAL A 437 13.24 -18.31 9.37
CA VAL A 437 13.39 -18.06 10.81
C VAL A 437 14.30 -19.10 11.45
N THR A 438 14.09 -20.39 11.19
CA THR A 438 14.96 -21.45 11.73
C THR A 438 16.40 -21.27 11.25
N LYS A 439 16.62 -20.90 9.98
CA LYS A 439 17.96 -20.57 9.47
C LYS A 439 18.59 -19.36 10.17
N GLU A 440 17.84 -18.27 10.39
CA GLU A 440 18.32 -17.07 11.09
C GLU A 440 18.63 -17.33 12.59
N LEU A 441 17.87 -18.21 13.24
CA LEU A 441 18.07 -18.59 14.63
C LEU A 441 19.26 -19.54 14.79
N THR A 442 19.39 -20.55 13.93
CA THR A 442 20.49 -21.52 13.99
C THR A 442 21.84 -20.92 13.59
N SER A 443 21.86 -20.00 12.62
CA SER A 443 23.08 -19.29 12.20
C SER A 443 23.67 -18.40 13.30
N ALA A 444 22.89 -18.04 14.33
CA ALA A 444 23.36 -17.25 15.47
C ALA A 444 24.26 -18.03 16.44
N ASN A 445 24.26 -19.37 16.38
CA ASN A 445 25.09 -20.22 17.25
C ASN A 445 26.52 -20.40 16.74
N VAL A 446 26.86 -19.88 15.55
CA VAL A 446 28.24 -19.86 15.05
C VAL A 446 28.86 -18.52 15.41
N VAL A 447 29.40 -18.43 16.64
CA VAL A 447 30.28 -17.33 17.05
C VAL A 447 31.44 -17.28 16.07
N LYS A 448 31.53 -16.22 15.26
CA LYS A 448 32.78 -15.92 14.54
C LYS A 448 33.86 -15.64 15.60
N PRO A 449 34.98 -16.38 15.63
CA PRO A 449 36.07 -16.03 16.52
C PRO A 449 36.53 -14.60 16.19
N ARG A 450 36.67 -13.77 17.22
CA ARG A 450 37.30 -12.45 17.10
C ARG A 450 38.69 -12.69 16.48
N SER A 451 38.92 -12.19 15.27
CA SER A 451 40.25 -12.17 14.68
C SER A 451 41.17 -11.41 15.64
N GLY A 452 42.13 -12.14 16.20
CA GLY A 452 43.10 -11.61 17.15
C GLY A 452 43.93 -10.49 16.54
N SER A 453 44.29 -9.56 17.41
CA SER A 453 45.40 -8.64 17.22
C SER A 453 46.69 -9.42 16.94
N THR A 454 47.14 -9.44 15.69
CA THR A 454 48.56 -9.63 15.40
C THR A 454 49.24 -8.28 15.53
N THR A 455 49.78 -8.03 16.72
CA THR A 455 50.95 -7.16 16.90
C THR A 455 52.08 -7.78 16.09
N VAL A 456 52.57 -7.06 15.08
CA VAL A 456 53.85 -7.34 14.44
C VAL A 456 54.89 -6.57 15.25
N GLU A 457 55.88 -7.32 15.75
CA GLU A 457 57.10 -6.83 16.42
C GLU A 457 57.92 -5.87 15.56
#